data_AF-A0A318IEQ5-F1
#
_entry.id   AF-A0A318IEQ5-F1
#
_cell.length_a   1.000
_cell.length_b   1.000
_cell.length_c   1.000
_cell.angle_alpha   90.00
_cell.angle_beta   90.00
_cell.angle_gamma   90.00
#
_symmetry.space_group_name_H-M   'P 1'
#
loop_
_entity.id
_entity.type
_entity.pdbx_description
1 polymer ?
#
loop_
_entity_poly.entity_id
_entity_poly.type
_entity_poly.pdbx_seq_one_letter_code
_entity_poly.pdbx_strand_id
1 'polypeptide(L)'
;MNINKILAFFNRLSHTKIVGKSASREYRNVQRPLHTPAFLKSLKADEVFVFFRCSRVVLDGDAVDALKLPYGETATQYVGMQGQSYSIPIIGYSVGSNWPYVNEFIDYARQHPDTFFYVSMAGIGSNQLDVNLVAQLFVNAVHLPNVCLPKLFVRHIAAYPAIKAPKSYRLAKYGQCRTLADVVKTLNTQYHYGRYKDLKNDLEQVIKDYKRRKGFDVEAANLVVNTLEAYAEKLFRDGKFNVEQFDKLLDNHFIADKFASIDRLYTRRMCAKLVDIVQLLNDICRYNNIKDLQHDLSLVMNGEEGNQPANLSDDYGGPDPTPTKSFVGCLLNLWPKLTVEGVLNNDLLEQVMFTNHQEELAQKGIRAVIEESFRDDDRCSFGIYRPIARGTAPIYIEDNMARTYRKSCLDSSSLAFNQKFEFYAVKPILDKKVEEGEYQILSKRYYVPMKDFDRPVFDKYVGRLSFPSMIEKTEFINRNRAYNRNGNFW
;
A
#
# COMPACT_ATOMS: atom_id res chain seq x y z
N MET A 1 33.12 -20.46 1.77
CA MET A 1 33.50 -19.22 2.50
C MET A 1 34.36 -19.62 3.70
N ASN A 2 35.51 -18.98 3.95
CA ASN A 2 36.50 -19.45 4.94
C ASN A 2 35.96 -19.37 6.39
N ILE A 3 35.98 -20.48 7.13
CA ILE A 3 35.51 -20.61 8.54
C ILE A 3 36.09 -19.53 9.46
N ASN A 4 37.33 -19.11 9.19
CA ASN A 4 37.99 -18.06 9.96
C ASN A 4 37.34 -16.68 9.79
N LYS A 5 36.66 -16.40 8.67
CA LYS A 5 35.87 -15.17 8.48
C LYS A 5 34.54 -15.22 9.24
N ILE A 6 33.94 -16.40 9.42
CA ILE A 6 32.70 -16.59 10.18
C ILE A 6 33.00 -16.46 11.68
N LEU A 7 34.07 -17.10 12.17
CA LEU A 7 34.49 -16.96 13.57
C LEU A 7 34.94 -15.53 13.91
N ALA A 8 35.64 -14.84 12.99
CA ALA A 8 35.97 -13.43 13.15
C ALA A 8 34.73 -12.51 13.10
N PHE A 9 33.66 -12.92 12.43
CA PHE A 9 32.38 -12.21 12.39
C PHE A 9 31.65 -12.29 13.75
N PHE A 10 31.62 -13.47 14.39
CA PHE A 10 31.08 -13.61 15.74
C PHE A 10 31.93 -12.91 16.81
N ASN A 11 33.26 -12.94 16.69
CA ASN A 11 34.17 -12.23 17.60
C ASN A 11 34.14 -10.69 17.45
N ARG A 12 33.56 -10.13 16.39
CA ARG A 12 33.38 -8.67 16.24
C ARG A 12 32.09 -8.15 16.87
N LEU A 13 31.12 -9.02 17.16
CA LEU A 13 29.89 -8.64 17.86
C LEU A 13 30.15 -8.24 19.34
N SER A 14 31.35 -8.51 19.88
CA SER A 14 31.71 -8.24 21.28
C SER A 14 32.41 -6.90 21.53
N HIS A 15 32.72 -6.09 20.51
CA HIS A 15 33.58 -4.90 20.68
C HIS A 15 33.07 -3.63 20.00
N THR A 16 32.04 -2.99 20.58
CA THR A 16 31.84 -1.54 20.41
C THR A 16 31.28 -0.92 21.70
N LYS A 17 32.07 -0.05 22.34
CA LYS A 17 31.75 0.61 23.61
C LYS A 17 30.80 1.80 23.39
N ILE A 18 29.65 1.81 24.05
CA ILE A 18 28.93 3.04 24.41
C ILE A 18 28.50 2.92 25.88
N VAL A 19 29.01 3.81 26.72
CA VAL A 19 28.77 3.85 28.18
C VAL A 19 27.60 4.77 28.48
N GLY A 20 26.57 4.27 29.16
CA GLY A 20 25.50 5.08 29.74
C GLY A 20 24.57 4.24 30.62
N LYS A 21 24.28 4.71 31.85
CA LYS A 21 23.29 4.10 32.75
C LYS A 21 21.91 4.10 32.07
N SER A 22 21.33 2.93 31.80
CA SER A 22 19.96 2.83 31.26
C SER A 22 18.93 2.93 32.40
N ALA A 23 17.81 3.60 32.13
CA ALA A 23 16.64 3.59 33.00
C ALA A 23 16.10 2.14 33.15
N SER A 24 15.52 1.81 34.30
CA SER A 24 14.92 0.49 34.58
C SER A 24 13.39 0.55 34.74
N ARG A 25 12.75 -0.60 34.58
CA ARG A 25 11.33 -0.87 34.83
C ARG A 25 11.21 -2.15 35.65
N GLU A 26 10.14 -2.28 36.43
CA GLU A 26 9.83 -3.52 37.12
C GLU A 26 8.93 -4.40 36.24
N TYR A 27 9.27 -5.68 36.12
CA TYR A 27 8.44 -6.68 35.46
C TYR A 27 8.47 -7.97 36.29
N ARG A 28 7.29 -8.41 36.75
CA ARG A 28 7.12 -9.59 37.63
C ARG A 28 8.06 -9.57 38.85
N ASN A 29 8.10 -8.46 39.58
CA ASN A 29 8.96 -8.26 40.76
C ASN A 29 10.47 -8.34 40.47
N VAL A 30 10.87 -8.26 39.20
CA VAL A 30 12.27 -8.23 38.79
C VAL A 30 12.57 -6.92 38.08
N GLN A 31 13.63 -6.24 38.51
CA GLN A 31 14.12 -5.04 37.81
C GLN A 31 14.71 -5.44 36.45
N ARG A 32 14.17 -4.84 35.38
CA ARG A 32 14.57 -5.00 33.98
C ARG A 32 14.97 -3.65 33.40
N PRO A 33 15.83 -3.59 32.37
CA PRO A 33 16.11 -2.34 31.71
C PRO A 33 14.88 -1.87 30.90
N LEU A 34 14.75 -0.56 30.72
CA LEU A 34 13.70 0.05 29.89
C LEU A 34 13.92 -0.22 28.39
N HIS A 35 15.18 -0.40 27.99
CA HIS A 35 15.58 -0.69 26.62
C HIS A 35 16.63 -1.80 26.59
N THR A 36 16.64 -2.60 25.52
CA THR A 36 17.65 -3.66 25.35
C THR A 36 19.05 -3.04 25.40
N PRO A 37 19.91 -3.47 26.34
CA PRO A 37 21.29 -3.02 26.39
C PRO A 37 22.04 -3.39 25.11
N ALA A 38 23.02 -2.58 24.72
CA ALA A 38 23.88 -2.89 23.57
C ALA A 38 24.68 -4.19 23.76
N PHE A 39 24.90 -4.60 25.02
CA PHE A 39 25.59 -5.82 25.38
C PHE A 39 24.88 -6.52 26.54
N LEU A 40 24.55 -7.79 26.34
CA LEU A 40 24.03 -8.68 27.37
C LEU A 40 25.16 -9.64 27.76
N LYS A 41 25.54 -9.64 29.04
CA LYS A 41 26.60 -10.51 29.58
C LYS A 41 26.12 -11.92 29.87
N SER A 42 24.87 -12.04 30.28
CA SER A 42 24.24 -13.26 30.74
C SER A 42 22.73 -13.04 30.76
N LEU A 43 21.97 -14.13 30.62
CA LEU A 43 20.52 -14.15 30.74
C LEU A 43 20.13 -14.86 32.04
N LYS A 44 19.11 -14.36 32.72
CA LYS A 44 18.41 -15.11 33.78
C LYS A 44 17.58 -16.23 33.16
N ALA A 45 17.12 -17.19 33.96
CA ALA A 45 16.37 -18.34 33.48
C ALA A 45 15.09 -17.96 32.70
N ASP A 46 14.47 -16.82 33.03
CA ASP A 46 13.27 -16.32 32.38
C ASP A 46 13.55 -15.32 31.26
N GLU A 47 14.82 -15.13 30.87
CA GLU A 47 15.23 -14.18 29.84
C GLU A 47 15.62 -14.89 28.54
N VAL A 48 15.21 -14.28 27.42
CA VAL A 48 15.47 -14.78 26.08
C VAL A 48 16.09 -13.70 25.21
N PHE A 49 17.15 -14.05 24.48
CA PHE A 49 17.82 -13.16 23.52
C PHE A 49 17.23 -13.31 22.11
N VAL A 50 16.66 -12.24 21.57
CA VAL A 50 16.03 -12.27 20.24
C VAL A 50 16.95 -11.62 19.22
N PHE A 51 17.28 -12.35 18.15
CA PHE A 51 18.24 -11.90 17.14
C PHE A 51 17.78 -12.23 15.71
N PHE A 52 18.44 -11.61 14.73
CA PHE A 52 18.11 -11.76 13.33
C PHE A 52 19.11 -12.68 12.60
N ARG A 53 18.61 -13.63 11.80
CA ARG A 53 19.42 -14.65 11.10
C ARG A 53 19.30 -14.54 9.57
N CYS A 54 20.40 -14.70 8.81
CA CYS A 54 20.42 -14.57 7.35
C CYS A 54 20.15 -15.90 6.61
N SER A 55 19.40 -15.87 5.51
CA SER A 55 18.84 -17.08 4.83
C SER A 55 19.75 -17.74 3.79
N ARG A 56 21.07 -17.55 3.84
CA ARG A 56 21.96 -18.10 2.82
C ARG A 56 23.29 -18.62 3.38
N VAL A 57 23.24 -19.68 4.17
CA VAL A 57 24.24 -20.76 4.11
C VAL A 57 23.56 -22.06 4.56
N VAL A 58 23.39 -23.03 3.65
CA VAL A 58 23.28 -24.44 4.04
C VAL A 58 24.67 -24.81 4.52
N LEU A 59 24.86 -24.93 5.84
CA LEU A 59 26.12 -25.40 6.40
C LEU A 59 26.06 -26.93 6.37
N ASP A 60 27.01 -27.56 5.67
CA ASP A 60 27.24 -29.01 5.78
C ASP A 60 27.58 -29.37 7.24
N GLY A 61 27.20 -30.58 7.66
CA GLY A 61 27.14 -31.03 9.07
C GLY A 61 28.37 -30.69 9.93
N ASP A 62 29.58 -30.73 9.37
CA ASP A 62 30.81 -30.44 10.12
C ASP A 62 30.99 -28.96 10.52
N ALA A 63 30.36 -28.03 9.78
CA ALA A 63 30.42 -26.59 10.08
C ALA A 63 29.38 -26.16 11.13
N VAL A 64 28.33 -26.95 11.32
CA VAL A 64 27.28 -26.77 12.34
C VAL A 64 27.85 -27.02 13.74
N ASP A 65 28.67 -28.06 13.91
CA ASP A 65 29.23 -28.45 15.20
C ASP A 65 30.33 -27.49 15.70
N ALA A 66 30.93 -26.70 14.81
CA ALA A 66 31.99 -25.72 15.13
C ALA A 66 31.45 -24.35 15.61
N LEU A 67 30.16 -24.07 15.45
CA LEU A 67 29.53 -22.82 15.88
C LEU A 67 29.20 -22.86 17.37
N LYS A 68 30.09 -22.30 18.20
CA LYS A 68 29.75 -21.99 19.61
C LYS A 68 28.75 -20.85 19.66
N LEU A 69 27.48 -21.19 19.77
CA LEU A 69 26.40 -20.21 19.91
C LEU A 69 26.19 -19.87 21.40
N PRO A 70 26.08 -18.58 21.77
CA PRO A 70 26.29 -18.12 23.15
C PRO A 70 25.17 -18.48 24.14
N TYR A 71 23.97 -18.86 23.69
CA TYR A 71 22.80 -19.07 24.54
C TYR A 71 22.04 -20.38 24.23
N GLY A 72 22.72 -21.36 23.63
CA GLY A 72 22.14 -22.68 23.33
C GLY A 72 21.36 -22.74 22.02
N GLU A 73 21.62 -21.81 21.09
CA GLU A 73 21.09 -21.86 19.73
C GLU A 73 21.60 -23.11 18.98
N THR A 74 20.82 -23.62 18.03
CA THR A 74 21.25 -24.73 17.16
C THR A 74 21.48 -24.22 15.75
N ALA A 75 22.48 -24.77 15.06
CA ALA A 75 22.71 -24.34 13.69
C ALA A 75 21.61 -24.82 12.72
N THR A 76 20.85 -25.86 13.09
CA THR A 76 19.81 -26.48 12.26
C THR A 76 18.44 -25.81 12.40
N GLN A 77 18.13 -25.16 13.53
CA GLN A 77 16.86 -24.46 13.72
C GLN A 77 16.97 -22.99 13.27
N TYR A 78 16.18 -22.61 12.28
CA TYR A 78 16.33 -21.33 11.60
C TYR A 78 15.39 -20.23 12.14
N VAL A 79 14.24 -20.63 12.69
CA VAL A 79 13.17 -19.76 13.19
C VAL A 79 12.74 -20.20 14.59
N GLY A 80 12.34 -19.25 15.43
CA GLY A 80 11.72 -19.54 16.72
C GLY A 80 12.72 -19.77 17.86
N MET A 81 12.20 -20.29 18.98
CA MET A 81 12.94 -20.54 20.22
C MET A 81 14.01 -21.63 20.10
N GLN A 82 15.20 -21.35 20.62
CA GLN A 82 16.37 -22.23 20.63
C GLN A 82 17.19 -21.96 21.89
N GLY A 83 17.11 -22.85 22.89
CA GLY A 83 17.71 -22.59 24.19
C GLY A 83 17.13 -21.32 24.82
N GLN A 84 18.00 -20.38 25.23
CA GLN A 84 17.60 -19.06 25.74
C GLN A 84 17.63 -17.97 24.67
N SER A 85 17.40 -18.33 23.42
CA SER A 85 17.36 -17.41 22.30
C SER A 85 16.14 -17.62 21.40
N TYR A 86 15.75 -16.59 20.66
CA TYR A 86 14.72 -16.64 19.62
C TYR A 86 15.29 -16.09 18.32
N SER A 87 15.24 -16.89 17.25
CA SER A 87 15.72 -16.48 15.93
C SER A 87 14.57 -15.93 15.07
N ILE A 88 14.71 -14.70 14.60
CA ILE A 88 13.86 -14.12 13.55
C ILE A 88 14.63 -14.23 12.22
N PRO A 89 14.13 -15.01 11.24
CA PRO A 89 14.77 -15.09 9.94
C PRO A 89 14.65 -13.77 9.19
N ILE A 90 15.72 -13.44 8.47
CA ILE A 90 15.74 -12.38 7.50
C ILE A 90 15.68 -12.99 6.10
N ILE A 91 14.59 -12.70 5.40
CA ILE A 91 14.36 -13.16 4.03
C ILE A 91 14.37 -11.94 3.10
N GLY A 92 15.41 -11.86 2.27
CA GLY A 92 15.60 -10.75 1.32
C GLY A 92 15.89 -9.40 1.99
N TYR A 93 15.73 -8.32 1.21
CA TYR A 93 16.06 -6.95 1.62
C TYR A 93 14.82 -6.05 1.82
N SER A 94 13.61 -6.62 1.77
CA SER A 94 12.35 -5.87 1.86
C SER A 94 11.70 -6.02 3.24
N VAL A 95 10.93 -5.02 3.67
CA VAL A 95 10.22 -5.02 4.96
C VAL A 95 9.12 -6.07 4.98
N GLY A 96 8.30 -6.12 3.92
CA GLY A 96 7.18 -7.04 3.80
C GLY A 96 7.61 -8.49 3.94
N SER A 97 8.75 -8.86 3.35
CA SER A 97 9.30 -10.22 3.44
C SER A 97 9.70 -10.64 4.87
N ASN A 98 9.95 -9.69 5.77
CA ASN A 98 10.34 -9.94 7.16
C ASN A 98 9.19 -9.74 8.16
N TRP A 99 8.08 -9.14 7.70
CA TRP A 99 6.91 -8.81 8.53
C TRP A 99 6.28 -10.04 9.23
N PRO A 100 6.03 -11.18 8.55
CA PRO A 100 5.39 -12.35 9.16
C PRO A 100 6.18 -12.90 10.35
N TYR A 101 7.51 -12.94 10.24
CA TYR A 101 8.38 -13.52 11.26
C TYR A 101 8.53 -12.64 12.51
N VAL A 102 8.47 -11.32 12.33
CA VAL A 102 8.40 -10.40 13.47
C VAL A 102 7.03 -10.49 14.15
N ASN A 103 5.94 -10.61 13.38
CA ASN A 103 4.61 -10.84 13.96
C ASN A 103 4.54 -12.19 14.71
N GLU A 104 5.09 -13.26 14.15
CA GLU A 104 5.18 -14.58 14.81
C GLU A 104 5.92 -14.48 16.14
N PHE A 105 7.05 -13.75 16.19
CA PHE A 105 7.73 -13.46 17.45
C PHE A 105 6.85 -12.67 18.42
N ILE A 106 6.13 -11.65 17.96
CA ILE A 106 5.27 -10.83 18.81
C ILE A 106 4.12 -11.68 19.39
N ASP A 107 3.52 -12.56 18.59
CA ASP A 107 2.48 -13.49 19.03
C ASP A 107 3.04 -14.53 19.99
N TYR A 108 4.22 -15.06 19.72
CA TYR A 108 4.94 -15.92 20.64
C TYR A 108 5.18 -15.21 21.99
N ALA A 109 5.66 -13.97 21.97
CA ALA A 109 5.90 -13.20 23.18
C ALA A 109 4.61 -12.91 23.97
N ARG A 110 3.48 -12.67 23.29
CA ARG A 110 2.16 -12.53 23.94
C ARG A 110 1.73 -13.80 24.66
N GLN A 111 1.98 -14.96 24.05
CA GLN A 111 1.62 -16.27 24.61
C GLN A 111 2.54 -16.71 25.75
N HIS A 112 3.71 -16.07 25.91
CA HIS A 112 4.70 -16.40 26.93
C HIS A 112 4.96 -15.22 27.88
N PRO A 113 3.94 -14.76 28.65
CA PRO A 113 4.10 -13.65 29.60
C PRO A 113 5.10 -13.99 30.72
N ASP A 114 5.36 -15.27 30.96
CA ASP A 114 6.34 -15.71 31.95
C ASP A 114 7.80 -15.46 31.54
N THR A 115 8.04 -15.18 30.26
CA THR A 115 9.36 -15.01 29.65
C THR A 115 9.59 -13.56 29.25
N PHE A 116 10.79 -13.04 29.49
CA PHE A 116 11.21 -11.68 29.15
C PHE A 116 12.17 -11.67 27.95
N PHE A 117 11.77 -11.01 26.87
CA PHE A 117 12.47 -11.04 25.59
C PHE A 117 13.29 -9.77 25.37
N TYR A 118 14.58 -9.93 25.08
CA TYR A 118 15.48 -8.84 24.67
C TYR A 118 15.65 -8.82 23.16
N VAL A 119 14.97 -7.90 22.48
CA VAL A 119 15.16 -7.67 21.05
C VAL A 119 16.49 -6.98 20.81
N SER A 120 17.37 -7.64 20.07
CA SER A 120 18.69 -7.15 19.70
C SER A 120 18.72 -6.68 18.25
N MET A 121 19.62 -5.74 17.94
CA MET A 121 19.90 -5.34 16.55
C MET A 121 20.92 -6.29 15.87
N ALA A 122 21.37 -7.33 16.58
CA ALA A 122 22.30 -8.32 16.05
C ALA A 122 21.71 -9.00 14.80
N GLY A 123 22.48 -8.98 13.70
CA GLY A 123 22.10 -9.55 12.41
C GLY A 123 21.48 -8.57 11.40
N ILE A 124 21.06 -7.36 11.82
CA ILE A 124 20.45 -6.37 10.89
C ILE A 124 21.50 -5.77 9.95
N GLY A 125 22.59 -5.22 10.52
CA GLY A 125 23.60 -4.46 9.76
C GLY A 125 24.40 -5.28 8.74
N SER A 126 24.57 -6.58 9.00
CA SER A 126 25.21 -7.52 8.06
C SER A 126 24.34 -7.86 6.85
N ASN A 127 23.04 -7.60 6.93
CA ASN A 127 22.06 -7.94 5.90
C ASN A 127 21.67 -6.72 5.03
N GLN A 128 22.39 -5.59 5.13
CA GLN A 128 22.10 -4.34 4.42
C GLN A 128 20.66 -3.82 4.66
N LEU A 129 20.00 -4.27 5.72
CA LEU A 129 18.68 -3.80 6.10
C LEU A 129 18.79 -2.52 6.91
N ASP A 130 17.92 -1.58 6.59
CA ASP A 130 17.81 -0.34 7.34
C ASP A 130 17.22 -0.64 8.73
N VAL A 131 18.00 -0.31 9.76
CA VAL A 131 17.64 -0.50 11.16
C VAL A 131 16.37 0.26 11.56
N ASN A 132 16.10 1.42 10.94
CA ASN A 132 14.88 2.19 11.16
C ASN A 132 13.67 1.44 10.60
N LEU A 133 13.85 0.81 9.45
CA LEU A 133 12.81 0.06 8.77
C LEU A 133 12.45 -1.22 9.54
N VAL A 134 13.45 -1.91 10.09
CA VAL A 134 13.22 -3.05 11.00
C VAL A 134 12.54 -2.61 12.28
N ALA A 135 12.87 -1.44 12.84
CA ALA A 135 12.20 -0.92 14.03
C ALA A 135 10.67 -0.81 13.84
N GLN A 136 10.21 -0.43 12.65
CA GLN A 136 8.77 -0.31 12.35
C GLN A 136 8.02 -1.66 12.35
N LEU A 137 8.73 -2.78 12.19
CA LEU A 137 8.13 -4.12 12.36
C LEU A 137 7.68 -4.36 13.81
N PHE A 138 8.33 -3.69 14.77
CA PHE A 138 8.09 -3.86 16.21
C PHE A 138 7.10 -2.86 16.81
N VAL A 139 6.35 -2.10 15.99
CA VAL A 139 5.33 -1.15 16.48
C VAL A 139 4.37 -1.81 17.48
N ASN A 140 3.91 -3.01 17.15
CA ASN A 140 2.99 -3.77 18.00
C ASN A 140 3.66 -4.36 19.26
N ALA A 141 4.99 -4.41 19.30
CA ALA A 141 5.76 -4.91 20.44
C ALA A 141 6.04 -3.82 21.49
N VAL A 142 5.91 -2.53 21.15
CA VAL A 142 6.18 -1.42 22.08
C VAL A 142 5.33 -1.50 23.35
N HIS A 143 4.12 -2.02 23.22
CA HIS A 143 3.16 -2.13 24.31
C HIS A 143 3.23 -3.45 25.08
N LEU A 144 4.08 -4.40 24.65
CA LEU A 144 4.23 -5.66 25.35
C LEU A 144 5.15 -5.49 26.57
N PRO A 145 4.66 -5.75 27.80
CA PRO A 145 5.43 -5.50 29.01
C PRO A 145 6.64 -6.46 29.15
N ASN A 146 6.56 -7.63 28.52
CA ASN A 146 7.60 -8.65 28.52
C ASN A 146 8.57 -8.59 27.32
N VAL A 147 8.40 -7.61 26.42
CA VAL A 147 9.33 -7.37 25.32
C VAL A 147 10.13 -6.10 25.60
N CYS A 148 11.46 -6.22 25.55
CA CYS A 148 12.38 -5.11 25.67
C CYS A 148 12.95 -4.80 24.28
N LEU A 149 12.76 -3.57 23.82
CA LEU A 149 13.23 -3.11 22.50
C LEU A 149 14.48 -2.25 22.63
N PRO A 150 15.36 -2.23 21.61
CA PRO A 150 16.47 -1.28 21.55
C PRO A 150 15.95 0.16 21.66
N LYS A 151 16.71 1.03 22.33
CA LYS A 151 16.35 2.46 22.45
C LYS A 151 16.15 3.13 21.08
N LEU A 152 16.93 2.71 20.08
CA LEU A 152 16.80 3.19 18.71
C LEU A 152 15.43 2.82 18.11
N PHE A 153 14.97 1.59 18.34
CA PHE A 153 13.67 1.14 17.85
C PHE A 153 12.55 1.94 18.49
N VAL A 154 12.55 2.08 19.82
CA VAL A 154 11.52 2.85 20.53
C VAL A 154 11.51 4.31 20.08
N ARG A 155 12.68 4.94 19.93
CA ARG A 155 12.79 6.31 19.40
C ARG A 155 12.23 6.43 17.99
N HIS A 156 12.56 5.48 17.11
CA HIS A 156 12.09 5.49 15.74
C HIS A 156 10.59 5.19 15.64
N ILE A 157 10.04 4.30 16.47
CA ILE A 157 8.59 4.05 16.50
C ILE A 157 7.84 5.26 17.07
N ALA A 158 8.35 5.91 18.12
CA ALA A 158 7.71 7.08 18.72
C ALA A 158 7.76 8.32 17.79
N ALA A 159 8.81 8.44 16.97
CA ALA A 159 8.98 9.58 16.08
C ALA A 159 8.14 9.48 14.79
N TYR A 160 7.59 8.30 14.45
CA TYR A 160 6.87 8.07 13.20
C TYR A 160 5.54 7.37 13.49
N PRO A 161 4.38 7.95 13.07
CA PRO A 161 3.08 7.41 13.41
C PRO A 161 2.85 6.01 12.82
N ALA A 162 2.07 5.19 13.54
CA ALA A 162 1.57 3.92 13.03
C ALA A 162 0.94 4.11 11.65
N ILE A 163 1.18 3.16 10.76
CA ILE A 163 0.64 3.11 9.40
C ILE A 163 -0.89 3.30 9.47
N LYS A 164 -1.37 4.47 9.08
CA LYS A 164 -2.78 4.73 8.80
C LYS A 164 -3.02 4.53 7.32
N ALA A 165 -4.21 4.04 6.96
CA ALA A 165 -4.66 4.02 5.58
C ALA A 165 -4.41 5.41 4.92
N PRO A 166 -3.65 5.49 3.81
CA PRO A 166 -3.33 6.73 3.13
C PRO A 166 -4.55 7.62 2.88
N LYS A 167 -4.40 8.95 2.90
CA LYS A 167 -5.50 9.86 2.51
C LYS A 167 -5.96 9.68 1.06
N SER A 168 -5.15 9.07 0.20
CA SER A 168 -5.58 8.63 -1.15
C SER A 168 -6.74 7.62 -1.11
N TYR A 169 -7.07 7.06 0.06
CA TYR A 169 -8.26 6.24 0.30
C TYR A 169 -9.58 7.03 0.21
N ARG A 170 -9.55 8.37 0.22
CA ARG A 170 -10.77 9.19 0.09
C ARG A 170 -11.17 9.45 -1.37
N LEU A 171 -10.27 9.27 -2.33
CA LEU A 171 -10.50 9.63 -3.74
C LEU A 171 -11.22 8.55 -4.56
N ALA A 172 -11.27 7.30 -4.09
CA ALA A 172 -12.04 6.24 -4.78
C ALA A 172 -13.42 6.03 -4.16
N LYS A 173 -14.23 7.11 -4.02
CA LYS A 173 -15.63 6.98 -3.61
C LYS A 173 -16.45 6.14 -4.62
N TYR A 174 -16.06 6.17 -5.89
CA TYR A 174 -16.70 5.42 -6.99
C TYR A 174 -15.66 4.76 -7.92
N GLY A 175 -15.14 3.60 -7.52
CA GLY A 175 -14.30 2.76 -8.39
C GLY A 175 -15.12 1.91 -9.38
N GLN A 176 -14.48 1.34 -10.40
CA GLN A 176 -15.14 0.57 -11.47
C GLN A 176 -16.10 -0.52 -10.96
N CYS A 177 -15.66 -1.36 -10.02
CA CYS A 177 -16.50 -2.44 -9.47
C CYS A 177 -17.71 -1.90 -8.70
N ARG A 178 -17.56 -0.75 -8.03
CA ARG A 178 -18.69 -0.12 -7.34
C ARG A 178 -19.71 0.41 -8.34
N THR A 179 -19.24 1.08 -9.40
CA THR A 179 -20.10 1.54 -10.49
C THR A 179 -20.82 0.38 -11.16
N LEU A 180 -20.13 -0.73 -11.44
CA LEU A 180 -20.75 -1.91 -12.04
C LEU A 180 -21.80 -2.55 -11.11
N ALA A 181 -21.56 -2.61 -9.80
CA ALA A 181 -22.57 -3.07 -8.86
C ALA A 181 -23.80 -2.15 -8.80
N ASP A 182 -23.60 -0.84 -8.85
CA ASP A 182 -24.71 0.11 -8.94
C ASP A 182 -25.50 -0.07 -10.26
N VAL A 183 -24.83 -0.32 -11.38
CA VAL A 183 -25.48 -0.65 -12.67
C VAL A 183 -26.30 -1.94 -12.55
N VAL A 184 -25.75 -2.99 -11.93
CA VAL A 184 -26.47 -4.25 -11.68
C VAL A 184 -27.73 -3.99 -10.86
N LYS A 185 -27.64 -3.18 -9.79
CA LYS A 185 -28.82 -2.83 -8.97
C LYS A 185 -29.88 -2.08 -9.77
N THR A 186 -29.47 -1.14 -10.61
CA THR A 186 -30.38 -0.40 -11.49
C THR A 186 -31.07 -1.33 -12.49
N LEU A 187 -30.32 -2.19 -13.19
CA LEU A 187 -30.88 -3.18 -14.11
C LEU A 187 -31.84 -4.13 -13.37
N ASN A 188 -31.46 -4.63 -12.21
CA ASN A 188 -32.28 -5.57 -11.45
C ASN A 188 -33.58 -4.96 -10.92
N THR A 189 -33.58 -3.64 -10.65
CA THR A 189 -34.81 -2.91 -10.29
C THR A 189 -35.80 -2.86 -11.45
N GLN A 190 -35.33 -2.94 -12.69
CA GLN A 190 -36.16 -2.90 -13.90
C GLN A 190 -36.61 -4.30 -14.35
N TYR A 191 -35.72 -5.28 -14.30
CA TYR A 191 -35.91 -6.57 -14.97
C TYR A 191 -36.05 -7.77 -14.01
N HIS A 192 -35.75 -7.61 -12.72
CA HIS A 192 -35.88 -8.65 -11.68
C HIS A 192 -35.25 -10.00 -12.09
N TYR A 193 -33.92 -10.02 -12.21
CA TYR A 193 -33.23 -11.16 -12.80
C TYR A 193 -33.30 -12.43 -11.92
N GLY A 194 -33.89 -13.49 -12.47
CA GLY A 194 -33.87 -14.83 -11.87
C GLY A 194 -32.71 -15.71 -12.33
N ARG A 195 -32.01 -15.33 -13.41
CA ARG A 195 -30.90 -16.11 -13.98
C ARG A 195 -29.69 -15.22 -14.24
N TYR A 196 -28.52 -15.68 -13.79
CA TYR A 196 -27.25 -15.00 -14.03
C TYR A 196 -26.99 -14.72 -15.52
N LYS A 197 -27.35 -15.66 -16.41
CA LYS A 197 -27.13 -15.52 -17.85
C LYS A 197 -27.84 -14.30 -18.44
N ASP A 198 -29.04 -14.00 -17.96
CA ASP A 198 -29.85 -12.90 -18.47
C ASP A 198 -29.25 -11.57 -18.01
N LEU A 199 -28.93 -11.45 -16.71
CA LEU A 199 -28.19 -10.29 -16.18
C LEU A 199 -26.85 -10.09 -16.91
N LYS A 200 -26.10 -11.17 -17.14
CA LYS A 200 -24.79 -11.11 -17.79
C LYS A 200 -24.89 -10.48 -19.18
N ASN A 201 -25.88 -10.89 -19.99
CA ASN A 201 -26.05 -10.38 -21.34
C ASN A 201 -26.33 -8.86 -21.34
N ASP A 202 -27.25 -8.42 -20.48
CA ASP A 202 -27.60 -7.00 -20.39
C ASP A 202 -26.44 -6.16 -19.82
N LEU A 203 -25.78 -6.65 -18.78
CA LEU A 203 -24.61 -5.99 -18.20
C LEU A 203 -23.46 -5.89 -19.20
N GLU A 204 -23.19 -6.94 -19.98
CA GLU A 204 -22.15 -6.90 -21.03
C GLU A 204 -22.48 -5.92 -22.15
N GLN A 205 -23.75 -5.76 -22.50
CA GLN A 205 -24.18 -4.76 -23.47
C GLN A 205 -23.94 -3.35 -22.93
N VAL A 206 -24.31 -3.08 -21.67
CA VAL A 206 -24.04 -1.79 -21.01
C VAL A 206 -22.52 -1.51 -20.94
N ILE A 207 -21.70 -2.51 -20.59
CA ILE A 207 -20.23 -2.38 -20.59
C ILE A 207 -19.69 -2.09 -21.99
N LYS A 208 -20.22 -2.74 -23.03
CA LYS A 208 -19.82 -2.51 -24.43
C LYS A 208 -20.12 -1.07 -24.86
N ASP A 209 -21.30 -0.56 -24.50
CA ASP A 209 -21.69 0.81 -24.78
C ASP A 209 -20.81 1.84 -24.06
N TYR A 210 -20.48 1.59 -22.79
CA TYR A 210 -19.53 2.41 -22.04
C TYR A 210 -18.14 2.41 -22.67
N LYS A 211 -17.61 1.25 -23.05
CA LYS A 211 -16.30 1.12 -23.71
C LYS A 211 -16.24 1.84 -25.06
N ARG A 212 -17.34 1.84 -25.82
CA ARG A 212 -17.42 2.58 -27.09
C ARG A 212 -17.21 4.08 -26.88
N ARG A 213 -17.61 4.62 -25.73
CA ARG A 213 -17.35 6.03 -25.35
C ARG A 213 -15.90 6.29 -24.89
N LYS A 214 -15.05 5.26 -24.82
CA LYS A 214 -13.64 5.32 -24.36
C LYS A 214 -13.46 5.97 -22.98
N GLY A 215 -14.49 5.90 -22.14
CA GLY A 215 -14.51 6.57 -20.84
C GLY A 215 -14.59 8.10 -20.92
N PHE A 216 -15.01 8.68 -22.06
CA PHE A 216 -15.29 10.11 -22.19
C PHE A 216 -16.80 10.37 -22.12
N ASP A 217 -17.19 11.31 -21.25
CA ASP A 217 -18.57 11.71 -21.03
C ASP A 217 -18.66 13.25 -21.02
N VAL A 218 -19.35 13.82 -22.00
CA VAL A 218 -19.45 15.28 -22.18
C VAL A 218 -20.19 15.93 -21.00
N GLU A 219 -21.20 15.24 -20.46
CA GLU A 219 -21.95 15.72 -19.31
C GLU A 219 -21.05 15.82 -18.07
N ALA A 220 -20.23 14.80 -17.81
CA ALA A 220 -19.25 14.83 -16.73
C ALA A 220 -18.20 15.95 -16.91
N ALA A 221 -17.69 16.12 -18.13
CA ALA A 221 -16.73 17.20 -18.43
C ALA A 221 -17.34 18.58 -18.16
N ASN A 222 -18.55 18.83 -18.64
CA ASN A 222 -19.29 20.07 -18.39
C ASN A 222 -19.54 20.29 -16.90
N LEU A 223 -19.94 19.23 -16.17
CA LEU A 223 -20.19 19.33 -14.74
C LEU A 223 -18.94 19.72 -13.96
N VAL A 224 -17.79 19.12 -14.31
CA VAL A 224 -16.48 19.42 -13.73
C VAL A 224 -16.09 20.86 -14.00
N VAL A 225 -16.13 21.31 -15.26
CA VAL A 225 -15.75 22.68 -15.65
C VAL A 225 -16.65 23.71 -14.98
N ASN A 226 -17.97 23.51 -15.00
CA ASN A 226 -18.94 24.42 -14.40
C ASN A 226 -18.78 24.48 -12.87
N THR A 227 -18.46 23.36 -12.23
CA THR A 227 -18.22 23.33 -10.77
C THR A 227 -16.94 24.08 -10.41
N LEU A 228 -15.87 23.93 -11.19
CA LEU A 228 -14.63 24.68 -11.01
C LEU A 228 -14.88 26.20 -11.14
N GLU A 229 -15.63 26.61 -12.16
CA GLU A 229 -15.94 28.02 -12.42
C GLU A 229 -16.85 28.63 -11.34
N ALA A 230 -17.99 27.99 -11.05
CA ALA A 230 -18.99 28.50 -10.12
C ALA A 230 -18.47 28.62 -8.67
N TYR A 231 -17.46 27.83 -8.30
CA TYR A 231 -16.92 27.78 -6.95
C TYR A 231 -15.45 28.21 -6.86
N ALA A 232 -14.90 28.85 -7.90
CA ALA A 232 -13.48 29.23 -7.97
C ALA A 232 -12.97 29.88 -6.67
N GLU A 233 -13.63 30.94 -6.18
CA GLU A 233 -13.21 31.64 -4.96
C GLU A 233 -13.21 30.74 -3.71
N LYS A 234 -14.14 29.79 -3.61
CA LYS A 234 -14.24 28.88 -2.45
C LYS A 234 -13.24 27.73 -2.51
N LEU A 235 -12.82 27.38 -3.73
CA LEU A 235 -11.89 26.28 -3.99
C LEU A 235 -10.43 26.67 -3.75
N PHE A 236 -10.09 27.96 -3.81
CA PHE A 236 -8.76 28.46 -3.45
C PHE A 236 -8.77 29.02 -2.02
N ARG A 237 -8.00 28.40 -1.13
CA ARG A 237 -7.75 28.91 0.23
C ARG A 237 -6.25 29.13 0.40
N ASP A 238 -5.87 30.32 0.86
CA ASP A 238 -4.46 30.72 1.04
C ASP A 238 -3.63 30.51 -0.23
N GLY A 239 -4.22 30.78 -1.41
CA GLY A 239 -3.57 30.59 -2.71
C GLY A 239 -3.37 29.12 -3.12
N LYS A 240 -4.02 28.16 -2.44
CA LYS A 240 -3.91 26.72 -2.74
C LYS A 240 -5.27 26.14 -3.12
N PHE A 241 -5.30 25.35 -4.19
CA PHE A 241 -6.48 24.63 -4.61
C PHE A 241 -6.85 23.51 -3.63
N ASN A 242 -8.11 23.47 -3.19
CA ASN A 242 -8.67 22.51 -2.26
C ASN A 242 -9.45 21.41 -3.00
N VAL A 243 -8.73 20.34 -3.37
CA VAL A 243 -9.30 19.18 -4.08
C VAL A 243 -10.39 18.47 -3.25
N GLU A 244 -10.25 18.40 -1.93
CA GLU A 244 -11.27 17.75 -1.08
C GLU A 244 -12.60 18.51 -1.10
N GLN A 245 -12.54 19.84 -1.12
CA GLN A 245 -13.75 20.66 -1.25
C GLN A 245 -14.36 20.53 -2.65
N PHE A 246 -13.52 20.45 -3.69
CA PHE A 246 -13.97 20.25 -5.06
C PHE A 246 -14.71 18.92 -5.25
N ASP A 247 -14.13 17.82 -4.75
CA ASP A 247 -14.75 16.49 -4.77
C ASP A 247 -16.12 16.49 -4.07
N LYS A 248 -16.22 17.11 -2.89
CA LYS A 248 -17.49 17.25 -2.16
C LYS A 248 -18.55 18.04 -2.93
N LEU A 249 -18.16 19.10 -3.63
CA LEU A 249 -19.10 19.91 -4.41
C LEU A 249 -19.64 19.13 -5.60
N LEU A 250 -18.79 18.37 -6.31
CA LEU A 250 -19.22 17.48 -7.38
C LEU A 250 -20.16 16.38 -6.87
N ASP A 251 -19.83 15.79 -5.73
CA ASP A 251 -20.64 14.76 -5.09
C ASP A 251 -22.10 15.20 -4.83
N ASN A 252 -22.31 16.47 -4.51
CA ASN A 252 -23.64 17.01 -4.23
C ASN A 252 -24.60 16.89 -5.42
N HIS A 253 -24.09 16.87 -6.65
CA HIS A 253 -24.90 16.68 -7.87
C HIS A 253 -25.49 15.26 -8.02
N PHE A 254 -25.06 14.32 -7.17
CA PHE A 254 -25.47 12.91 -7.24
C PHE A 254 -26.21 12.43 -5.98
N ILE A 255 -26.44 13.30 -4.99
CA ILE A 255 -27.11 12.93 -3.73
C ILE A 255 -28.58 12.59 -3.96
N ALA A 256 -29.32 13.45 -4.68
CA ALA A 256 -30.76 13.29 -4.88
C ALA A 256 -31.10 12.13 -5.86
N ASP A 257 -30.22 11.86 -6.82
CA ASP A 257 -30.51 11.02 -8.00
C ASP A 257 -29.53 9.83 -8.13
N LYS A 258 -29.09 9.27 -7.01
CA LYS A 258 -27.97 8.31 -6.93
C LYS A 258 -28.10 7.07 -7.83
N PHE A 259 -29.32 6.73 -8.27
CA PHE A 259 -29.65 5.61 -9.15
C PHE A 259 -30.62 5.99 -10.30
N ALA A 260 -30.75 7.27 -10.65
CA ALA A 260 -31.76 7.73 -11.61
C ALA A 260 -31.64 7.10 -13.00
N SER A 261 -30.41 6.83 -13.47
CA SER A 261 -30.17 6.10 -14.73
C SER A 261 -28.76 5.51 -14.76
N ILE A 262 -28.56 4.55 -15.68
CA ILE A 262 -27.23 3.97 -15.96
C ILE A 262 -26.26 5.04 -16.47
N ASP A 263 -26.71 5.94 -17.35
CA ASP A 263 -25.88 7.05 -17.83
C ASP A 263 -25.41 7.93 -16.66
N ARG A 264 -26.29 8.25 -15.70
CA ARG A 264 -25.94 9.06 -14.53
C ARG A 264 -24.88 8.39 -13.64
N LEU A 265 -24.93 7.06 -13.49
CA LEU A 265 -23.90 6.30 -12.78
C LEU A 265 -22.53 6.40 -13.47
N TYR A 266 -22.52 6.41 -14.81
CA TYR A 266 -21.30 6.59 -15.60
C TYR A 266 -20.78 8.03 -15.54
N THR A 267 -21.65 9.04 -15.64
CA THR A 267 -21.29 10.44 -15.43
C THR A 267 -20.62 10.63 -14.07
N ARG A 268 -21.17 10.03 -13.00
CA ARG A 268 -20.57 10.06 -11.66
C ARG A 268 -19.19 9.40 -11.61
N ARG A 269 -19.03 8.22 -12.24
CA ARG A 269 -17.74 7.52 -12.34
C ARG A 269 -16.70 8.39 -13.05
N MET A 270 -17.10 9.03 -14.14
CA MET A 270 -16.23 9.89 -14.93
C MET A 270 -15.84 11.17 -14.18
N CYS A 271 -16.77 11.79 -13.45
CA CYS A 271 -16.44 12.90 -12.55
C CYS A 271 -15.36 12.51 -11.53
N ALA A 272 -15.45 11.32 -10.93
CA ALA A 272 -14.40 10.83 -10.03
C ALA A 272 -13.03 10.71 -10.71
N LYS A 273 -12.96 10.23 -11.96
CA LYS A 273 -11.70 10.19 -12.75
C LYS A 273 -11.15 11.60 -13.02
N LEU A 274 -12.03 12.54 -13.34
CA LEU A 274 -11.64 13.92 -13.59
C LEU A 274 -11.15 14.61 -12.30
N VAL A 275 -11.70 14.26 -11.13
CA VAL A 275 -11.16 14.68 -9.82
C VAL A 275 -9.75 14.14 -9.62
N ASP A 276 -9.48 12.88 -9.93
CA ASP A 276 -8.12 12.30 -9.87
C ASP A 276 -7.15 13.04 -10.81
N ILE A 277 -7.58 13.37 -12.03
CA ILE A 277 -6.79 14.18 -12.97
C ILE A 277 -6.51 15.57 -12.40
N VAL A 278 -7.53 16.27 -11.89
CA VAL A 278 -7.38 17.59 -11.25
C VAL A 278 -6.42 17.52 -10.06
N GLN A 279 -6.48 16.46 -9.25
CA GLN A 279 -5.54 16.24 -8.15
C GLN A 279 -4.11 16.09 -8.65
N LEU A 280 -3.88 15.29 -9.69
CA LEU A 280 -2.55 15.08 -10.25
C LEU A 280 -1.99 16.36 -10.90
N LEU A 281 -2.82 17.08 -11.65
CA LEU A 281 -2.46 18.39 -12.20
C LEU A 281 -2.05 19.35 -11.08
N ASN A 282 -2.84 19.44 -10.01
CA ASN A 282 -2.53 20.31 -8.88
C ASN A 282 -1.29 19.86 -8.10
N ASP A 283 -1.02 18.56 -8.02
CA ASP A 283 0.20 18.02 -7.44
C ASP A 283 1.46 18.44 -8.22
N ILE A 284 1.36 18.51 -9.55
CA ILE A 284 2.44 18.87 -10.48
C ILE A 284 2.65 20.38 -10.52
N CYS A 285 1.58 21.13 -10.79
CA CYS A 285 1.61 22.54 -11.15
C CYS A 285 1.38 23.50 -9.97
N ARG A 286 0.80 23.05 -8.86
CA ARG A 286 0.47 23.88 -7.68
C ARG A 286 -0.30 25.15 -8.06
N TYR A 287 -1.48 24.97 -8.67
CA TYR A 287 -2.26 26.12 -9.13
C TYR A 287 -2.65 27.05 -7.99
N ASN A 288 -2.61 28.34 -8.28
CA ASN A 288 -3.05 29.43 -7.42
C ASN A 288 -4.28 30.17 -7.98
N ASN A 289 -4.71 29.83 -9.19
CA ASN A 289 -5.88 30.38 -9.85
C ASN A 289 -6.59 29.32 -10.69
N ILE A 290 -7.89 29.53 -10.91
CA ILE A 290 -8.73 28.55 -11.61
C ILE A 290 -8.47 28.49 -13.13
N LYS A 291 -8.05 29.61 -13.73
CA LYS A 291 -7.86 29.72 -15.19
C LYS A 291 -6.75 28.79 -15.69
N ASP A 292 -5.61 28.79 -14.99
CA ASP A 292 -4.49 27.91 -15.32
C ASP A 292 -4.86 26.43 -15.14
N LEU A 293 -5.59 26.09 -14.07
CA LEU A 293 -6.08 24.73 -13.86
C LEU A 293 -7.06 24.29 -14.95
N GLN A 294 -8.00 25.15 -15.34
CA GLN A 294 -8.96 24.87 -16.41
C GLN A 294 -8.28 24.72 -17.77
N HIS A 295 -7.27 25.55 -18.06
CA HIS A 295 -6.49 25.46 -19.28
C HIS A 295 -5.80 24.10 -19.38
N ASP A 296 -5.00 23.72 -18.38
CA ASP A 296 -4.29 22.44 -18.38
C ASP A 296 -5.24 21.25 -18.38
N LEU A 297 -6.36 21.34 -17.65
CA LEU A 297 -7.41 20.31 -17.68
C LEU A 297 -8.01 20.17 -19.08
N SER A 298 -8.24 21.27 -19.81
CA SER A 298 -8.77 21.23 -21.18
C SER A 298 -7.82 20.54 -22.15
N LEU A 299 -6.51 20.77 -22.04
CA LEU A 299 -5.49 20.08 -22.85
C LEU A 299 -5.56 18.57 -22.63
N VAL A 300 -5.69 18.14 -21.37
CA VAL A 300 -5.82 16.72 -21.00
C VAL A 300 -7.12 16.12 -21.55
N MET A 301 -8.24 16.82 -21.42
CA MET A 301 -9.55 16.33 -21.88
C MET A 301 -9.64 16.24 -23.41
N ASN A 302 -9.04 17.18 -24.14
CA ASN A 302 -9.07 17.21 -25.60
C ASN A 302 -8.05 16.27 -26.25
N GLY A 303 -7.09 15.74 -25.48
CA GLY A 303 -6.00 14.95 -26.03
C GLY A 303 -5.01 15.81 -26.84
N GLU A 304 -4.89 17.08 -26.53
CA GLU A 304 -3.91 17.98 -27.16
C GLU A 304 -2.50 17.74 -26.57
N GLU A 305 -1.45 18.23 -27.25
CA GLU A 305 -0.02 18.04 -26.87
C GLU A 305 0.50 16.58 -26.89
N GLY A 306 0.06 15.78 -27.87
CA GLY A 306 0.59 14.41 -28.09
C GLY A 306 -0.12 13.32 -27.28
N ASN A 307 -1.24 13.67 -26.64
CA ASN A 307 -2.13 12.71 -25.98
C ASN A 307 -3.06 12.01 -26.99
N GLN A 308 -3.34 10.72 -26.79
CA GLN A 308 -4.61 10.16 -27.27
C GLN A 308 -5.71 10.76 -26.37
N PRO A 309 -6.94 11.06 -26.86
CA PRO A 309 -8.03 11.45 -25.97
C PRO A 309 -8.09 10.42 -24.85
N ALA A 310 -7.99 10.89 -23.60
CA ALA A 310 -7.62 10.04 -22.48
C ALA A 310 -8.55 8.82 -22.46
N ASN A 311 -8.02 7.65 -22.79
CA ASN A 311 -8.76 6.42 -22.63
C ASN A 311 -8.86 6.19 -21.13
N LEU A 312 -9.93 6.73 -20.56
CA LEU A 312 -10.25 6.68 -19.15
C LEU A 312 -11.06 5.43 -18.82
N SER A 313 -11.19 4.49 -19.77
CA SER A 313 -11.64 3.14 -19.46
C SER A 313 -10.60 2.43 -18.59
N ASP A 314 -11.04 1.83 -17.48
CA ASP A 314 -10.18 0.99 -16.62
C ASP A 314 -9.89 -0.39 -17.26
N ASP A 315 -10.45 -0.65 -18.44
CA ASP A 315 -10.30 -1.89 -19.20
C ASP A 315 -9.16 -1.81 -20.22
N TYR A 316 -8.16 -2.64 -20.03
CA TYR A 316 -7.02 -2.79 -20.93
C TYR A 316 -7.38 -3.62 -22.17
N GLY A 317 -6.79 -3.28 -23.33
CA GLY A 317 -6.89 -4.07 -24.57
C GLY A 317 -5.94 -5.28 -24.63
N GLY A 318 -5.28 -5.63 -23.52
CA GLY A 318 -4.33 -6.74 -23.44
C GLY A 318 -4.98 -8.10 -23.08
N PRO A 319 -4.18 -9.17 -22.99
CA PRO A 319 -4.67 -10.52 -22.66
C PRO A 319 -5.08 -10.69 -21.18
N ASP A 320 -4.73 -9.75 -20.31
CA ASP A 320 -5.02 -9.80 -18.87
C ASP A 320 -6.53 -9.64 -18.56
N PRO A 321 -7.02 -10.21 -17.44
CA PRO A 321 -8.39 -10.00 -16.99
C PRO A 321 -8.64 -8.51 -16.75
N THR A 322 -9.67 -7.93 -17.35
CA THR A 322 -10.05 -6.54 -17.10
C THR A 322 -10.91 -6.42 -15.85
N PRO A 323 -11.07 -5.24 -15.23
CA PRO A 323 -11.94 -5.08 -14.07
C PRO A 323 -13.39 -5.50 -14.38
N THR A 324 -13.89 -5.19 -15.59
CA THR A 324 -15.24 -5.59 -15.99
C THR A 324 -15.38 -7.11 -16.13
N LYS A 325 -14.43 -7.81 -16.77
CA LYS A 325 -14.44 -9.27 -16.88
C LYS A 325 -14.37 -9.94 -15.50
N SER A 326 -13.48 -9.44 -14.64
CA SER A 326 -13.30 -9.96 -13.28
C SER A 326 -14.56 -9.79 -12.46
N PHE A 327 -15.22 -8.63 -12.55
CA PHE A 327 -16.49 -8.36 -11.87
C PHE A 327 -17.60 -9.29 -12.34
N VAL A 328 -17.81 -9.44 -13.65
CA VAL A 328 -18.81 -10.35 -14.22
C VAL A 328 -18.56 -11.80 -13.76
N GLY A 329 -17.31 -12.25 -13.79
CA GLY A 329 -16.94 -13.57 -13.28
C GLY A 329 -17.20 -13.76 -11.77
N CYS A 330 -16.99 -12.72 -10.97
CA CYS A 330 -17.31 -12.74 -9.55
C CYS A 330 -18.82 -12.85 -9.29
N LEU A 331 -19.66 -12.19 -10.08
CA LEU A 331 -21.12 -12.30 -9.95
C LEU A 331 -21.61 -13.74 -10.16
N LEU A 332 -21.03 -14.48 -11.10
CA LEU A 332 -21.36 -15.90 -11.29
C LEU A 332 -21.10 -16.72 -10.02
N ASN A 333 -19.91 -16.54 -9.43
CA ASN A 333 -19.50 -17.28 -8.23
C ASN A 333 -20.37 -16.92 -7.02
N LEU A 334 -20.79 -15.65 -6.93
CA LEU A 334 -21.59 -15.15 -5.82
C LEU A 334 -23.09 -15.37 -6.02
N TRP A 335 -23.56 -15.68 -7.23
CA TRP A 335 -24.99 -15.77 -7.58
C TRP A 335 -25.85 -16.50 -6.54
N PRO A 336 -25.48 -17.69 -6.02
CA PRO A 336 -26.29 -18.39 -5.02
C PRO A 336 -26.43 -17.66 -3.67
N LYS A 337 -25.50 -16.76 -3.35
CA LYS A 337 -25.52 -15.92 -2.13
C LYS A 337 -26.23 -14.60 -2.34
N LEU A 338 -26.53 -14.25 -3.59
CA LEU A 338 -27.10 -12.97 -3.97
C LEU A 338 -28.59 -13.06 -4.28
N THR A 339 -29.16 -14.26 -4.36
CA THR A 339 -30.57 -14.46 -4.71
C THR A 339 -31.42 -14.82 -3.50
N VAL A 340 -32.65 -14.30 -3.48
CA VAL A 340 -33.72 -14.66 -2.54
C VAL A 340 -34.89 -15.16 -3.38
N GLU A 341 -35.42 -16.33 -3.05
CA GLU A 341 -36.52 -16.96 -3.81
C GLU A 341 -36.22 -17.08 -5.33
N GLY A 342 -34.94 -17.27 -5.66
CA GLY A 342 -34.49 -17.40 -7.05
C GLY A 342 -34.31 -16.09 -7.81
N VAL A 343 -34.54 -14.92 -7.19
CA VAL A 343 -34.36 -13.59 -7.80
C VAL A 343 -33.20 -12.85 -7.15
N LEU A 344 -32.40 -12.14 -7.95
CA LEU A 344 -31.30 -11.30 -7.45
C LEU A 344 -31.81 -10.25 -6.46
N ASN A 345 -31.16 -10.14 -5.31
CA ASN A 345 -31.46 -9.18 -4.27
C ASN A 345 -30.38 -8.08 -4.21
N ASN A 346 -30.80 -6.82 -4.36
CA ASN A 346 -29.90 -5.67 -4.41
C ASN A 346 -29.19 -5.40 -3.07
N ASP A 347 -29.86 -5.66 -1.95
CA ASP A 347 -29.29 -5.44 -0.62
C ASP A 347 -28.25 -6.51 -0.30
N LEU A 348 -28.50 -7.76 -0.67
CA LEU A 348 -27.49 -8.83 -0.57
C LEU A 348 -26.28 -8.55 -1.47
N LEU A 349 -26.48 -8.03 -2.68
CA LEU A 349 -25.37 -7.62 -3.55
C LEU A 349 -24.49 -6.55 -2.88
N GLU A 350 -25.10 -5.51 -2.33
CA GLU A 350 -24.41 -4.45 -1.60
C GLU A 350 -23.66 -5.01 -0.38
N GLN A 351 -24.36 -5.83 0.40
CA GLN A 351 -23.85 -6.39 1.64
C GLN A 351 -22.66 -7.32 1.41
N VAL A 352 -22.82 -8.31 0.52
CA VAL A 352 -21.83 -9.36 0.27
C VAL A 352 -20.58 -8.83 -0.43
N MET A 353 -20.74 -7.90 -1.39
CA MET A 353 -19.59 -7.41 -2.17
C MET A 353 -18.85 -6.24 -1.51
N PHE A 354 -19.50 -5.47 -0.63
CA PHE A 354 -18.92 -4.25 -0.08
C PHE A 354 -19.04 -4.12 1.44
N THR A 355 -20.26 -4.20 1.99
CA THR A 355 -20.51 -3.84 3.39
C THR A 355 -19.79 -4.77 4.37
N ASN A 356 -19.90 -6.08 4.18
CA ASN A 356 -19.29 -7.06 5.10
C ASN A 356 -17.78 -6.83 5.24
N HIS A 357 -17.08 -6.61 4.13
CA HIS A 357 -15.64 -6.34 4.15
C HIS A 357 -15.30 -5.01 4.82
N GLN A 358 -16.11 -3.97 4.61
CA GLN A 358 -15.90 -2.68 5.27
C GLN A 358 -16.11 -2.77 6.78
N GLU A 359 -17.11 -3.50 7.23
CA GLU A 359 -17.38 -3.75 8.65
C GLU A 359 -16.25 -4.58 9.28
N GLU A 360 -15.77 -5.60 8.58
CA GLU A 360 -14.65 -6.43 9.05
C GLU A 360 -13.37 -5.59 9.22
N LEU A 361 -13.06 -4.72 8.24
CA LEU A 361 -11.94 -3.78 8.34
C LEU A 361 -12.10 -2.82 9.52
N ALA A 362 -13.31 -2.34 9.80
CA ALA A 362 -13.57 -1.42 10.90
C ALA A 362 -13.40 -2.10 12.27
N GLN A 363 -13.75 -3.38 12.36
CA GLN A 363 -13.68 -4.15 13.60
C GLN A 363 -12.26 -4.65 13.92
N LYS A 364 -11.58 -5.23 12.92
CA LYS A 364 -10.31 -5.97 13.12
C LYS A 364 -9.07 -5.22 12.63
N GLY A 365 -9.25 -4.25 11.74
CA GLY A 365 -8.15 -3.61 11.02
C GLY A 365 -7.62 -4.46 9.86
N ILE A 366 -6.93 -3.80 8.91
CA ILE A 366 -6.57 -4.40 7.61
C ILE A 366 -5.64 -5.62 7.70
N ARG A 367 -4.76 -5.70 8.71
CA ARG A 367 -3.80 -6.81 8.85
C ARG A 367 -4.49 -8.12 9.22
N ALA A 368 -5.28 -8.10 10.29
CA ALA A 368 -6.06 -9.26 10.73
C ALA A 368 -7.00 -9.74 9.62
N VAL A 369 -7.65 -8.80 8.90
CA VAL A 369 -8.51 -9.15 7.76
C VAL A 369 -7.73 -9.86 6.64
N ILE A 370 -6.53 -9.39 6.28
CA ILE A 370 -5.69 -10.05 5.28
C ILE A 370 -5.25 -11.44 5.76
N GLU A 371 -4.85 -11.58 7.02
CA GLU A 371 -4.41 -12.86 7.59
C GLU A 371 -5.53 -13.92 7.64
N GLU A 372 -6.77 -13.49 7.93
CA GLU A 372 -7.91 -14.40 8.10
C GLU A 372 -8.66 -14.72 6.79
N SER A 373 -8.83 -13.71 5.93
CA SER A 373 -9.81 -13.76 4.82
C SER A 373 -9.16 -13.76 3.43
N PHE A 374 -7.82 -13.71 3.35
CA PHE A 374 -7.09 -13.63 2.09
C PHE A 374 -6.05 -14.74 1.94
N ARG A 375 -5.66 -15.05 0.70
CA ARG A 375 -4.51 -15.89 0.37
C ARG A 375 -3.42 -15.04 -0.22
N ASP A 376 -2.19 -15.26 0.22
CA ASP A 376 -1.02 -14.74 -0.48
C ASP A 376 -0.89 -15.43 -1.84
N ASP A 377 -0.65 -14.65 -2.88
CA ASP A 377 -0.37 -15.16 -4.21
C ASP A 377 1.09 -14.85 -4.54
N ASP A 378 1.95 -15.74 -4.06
CA ASP A 378 3.41 -15.69 -4.22
C ASP A 378 3.88 -15.73 -5.68
N ARG A 379 2.98 -16.02 -6.65
CA ARG A 379 3.33 -16.21 -8.06
C ARG A 379 3.99 -14.99 -8.72
N CYS A 380 3.96 -13.82 -8.08
CA CYS A 380 4.58 -12.60 -8.62
C CYS A 380 5.49 -11.82 -7.66
N SER A 381 5.76 -12.27 -6.42
CA SER A 381 6.67 -11.60 -5.47
C SER A 381 6.35 -10.12 -5.13
N PHE A 382 5.08 -9.69 -5.22
CA PHE A 382 4.67 -8.29 -4.99
C PHE A 382 3.80 -8.07 -3.74
N GLY A 383 3.67 -9.04 -2.84
CA GLY A 383 2.80 -8.95 -1.66
C GLY A 383 1.34 -8.75 -2.06
N ILE A 384 0.78 -9.69 -2.83
CA ILE A 384 -0.57 -9.58 -3.39
C ILE A 384 -1.48 -10.55 -2.66
N TYR A 385 -2.48 -9.99 -1.98
CA TYR A 385 -3.45 -10.73 -1.19
C TYR A 385 -4.78 -10.75 -1.92
N ARG A 386 -5.25 -11.96 -2.25
CA ARG A 386 -6.55 -12.18 -2.89
C ARG A 386 -7.56 -12.70 -1.88
N PRO A 387 -8.81 -12.21 -1.91
CA PRO A 387 -9.82 -12.72 -0.99
C PRO A 387 -10.08 -14.20 -1.27
N ILE A 388 -10.17 -15.00 -0.20
CA ILE A 388 -10.51 -16.41 -0.26
C ILE A 388 -11.88 -16.57 -0.94
N ALA A 389 -12.85 -15.75 -0.53
CA ALA A 389 -14.14 -15.61 -1.17
C ALA A 389 -14.05 -14.57 -2.31
N ARG A 390 -13.86 -15.04 -3.55
CA ARG A 390 -13.75 -14.14 -4.71
C ARG A 390 -14.99 -13.24 -4.85
N GLY A 391 -14.75 -11.95 -5.06
CA GLY A 391 -15.80 -10.96 -5.27
C GLY A 391 -16.39 -10.34 -3.99
N THR A 392 -16.00 -10.79 -2.79
CA THR A 392 -16.51 -10.23 -1.52
C THR A 392 -15.65 -9.10 -0.96
N ALA A 393 -14.46 -8.88 -1.54
CA ALA A 393 -13.52 -7.86 -1.11
C ALA A 393 -12.59 -7.45 -2.28
N PRO A 394 -11.95 -6.27 -2.24
CA PRO A 394 -10.92 -5.90 -3.21
C PRO A 394 -9.67 -6.77 -3.02
N ILE A 395 -8.81 -6.84 -4.03
CA ILE A 395 -7.46 -7.39 -3.89
C ILE A 395 -6.60 -6.37 -3.16
N TYR A 396 -5.74 -6.82 -2.25
CA TYR A 396 -4.77 -5.97 -1.58
C TYR A 396 -3.37 -6.18 -2.12
N ILE A 397 -2.64 -5.08 -2.26
CA ILE A 397 -1.28 -5.07 -2.78
C ILE A 397 -0.43 -4.29 -1.82
N GLU A 398 0.60 -4.93 -1.27
CA GLU A 398 1.51 -4.30 -0.34
C GLU A 398 2.33 -3.22 -1.04
N ASP A 399 2.22 -1.99 -0.53
CA ASP A 399 3.09 -0.88 -0.86
C ASP A 399 4.20 -0.81 0.18
N ASN A 400 5.28 -1.56 -0.08
CA ASN A 400 6.47 -1.60 0.77
C ASN A 400 7.08 -0.20 1.02
N MET A 401 6.95 0.71 0.06
CA MET A 401 7.52 2.06 0.18
C MET A 401 6.67 2.92 1.10
N ALA A 402 5.36 2.92 0.91
CA ALA A 402 4.43 3.66 1.78
C ALA A 402 4.14 2.91 3.10
N ARG A 403 4.61 1.67 3.24
CA ARG A 403 4.26 0.72 4.31
C ARG A 403 2.76 0.53 4.46
N THR A 404 2.01 0.46 3.37
CA THR A 404 0.52 0.40 3.41
C THR A 404 0.02 -0.67 2.45
N TYR A 405 -1.28 -0.95 2.44
CA TYR A 405 -1.90 -1.75 1.39
C TYR A 405 -2.60 -0.83 0.38
N ARG A 406 -2.66 -1.25 -0.87
CA ARG A 406 -3.45 -0.61 -1.93
C ARG A 406 -4.54 -1.57 -2.39
N LYS A 407 -5.73 -1.04 -2.67
CA LYS A 407 -6.84 -1.82 -3.24
C LYS A 407 -6.69 -1.93 -4.75
N SER A 408 -6.98 -3.09 -5.30
CA SER A 408 -7.06 -3.34 -6.74
C SER A 408 -8.32 -4.15 -7.06
N CYS A 409 -8.89 -3.89 -8.23
CA CYS A 409 -9.96 -4.70 -8.82
C CYS A 409 -9.44 -5.73 -9.84
N LEU A 410 -8.13 -5.76 -10.05
CA LEU A 410 -7.46 -6.56 -11.07
C LEU A 410 -6.66 -7.71 -10.47
N ASP A 411 -6.80 -8.87 -11.11
CA ASP A 411 -6.09 -10.10 -10.79
C ASP A 411 -4.60 -10.08 -11.20
N SER A 412 -4.06 -8.96 -11.71
CA SER A 412 -2.66 -8.85 -12.13
C SER A 412 -1.85 -7.79 -11.36
N SER A 413 -0.60 -8.13 -11.07
CA SER A 413 0.37 -7.32 -10.32
C SER A 413 0.85 -6.09 -11.09
N SER A 414 0.94 -6.20 -12.41
CA SER A 414 1.48 -5.18 -13.33
C SER A 414 0.53 -4.00 -13.55
N LEU A 415 -0.75 -4.13 -13.18
CA LEU A 415 -1.82 -3.17 -13.46
C LEU A 415 -2.53 -2.66 -12.18
N ALA A 416 -2.01 -3.04 -11.02
CA ALA A 416 -2.37 -2.65 -9.67
C ALA A 416 -2.43 -1.14 -9.34
N PHE A 417 -2.07 -0.28 -10.30
CA PHE A 417 -1.78 1.12 -10.04
C PHE A 417 -3.04 1.95 -10.29
N ASN A 418 -3.72 2.32 -9.18
CA ASN A 418 -5.05 2.91 -9.12
C ASN A 418 -5.24 4.27 -9.84
N GLN A 419 -4.22 4.80 -10.53
CA GLN A 419 -4.30 6.05 -11.29
C GLN A 419 -3.43 6.00 -12.56
N LYS A 420 -3.12 4.81 -13.09
CA LYS A 420 -2.19 4.66 -14.21
C LYS A 420 -2.65 5.47 -15.43
N PHE A 421 -3.94 5.37 -15.79
CA PHE A 421 -4.49 6.03 -16.97
C PHE A 421 -4.56 7.55 -16.81
N GLU A 422 -5.00 8.00 -15.64
CA GLU A 422 -5.07 9.40 -15.23
C GLU A 422 -3.67 10.02 -15.22
N PHE A 423 -2.67 9.29 -14.69
CA PHE A 423 -1.28 9.71 -14.72
C PHE A 423 -0.74 9.85 -16.15
N TYR A 424 -1.01 8.88 -17.03
CA TYR A 424 -0.58 9.00 -18.43
C TYR A 424 -1.24 10.20 -19.13
N ALA A 425 -2.48 10.53 -18.78
CA ALA A 425 -3.17 11.69 -19.35
C ALA A 425 -2.51 13.02 -18.96
N VAL A 426 -2.00 13.14 -17.72
CA VAL A 426 -1.31 14.36 -17.24
C VAL A 426 0.20 14.35 -17.47
N LYS A 427 0.78 13.22 -17.90
CA LYS A 427 2.23 13.05 -18.02
C LYS A 427 2.90 14.09 -18.94
N PRO A 428 2.33 14.51 -20.09
CA PRO A 428 2.95 15.55 -20.91
C PRO A 428 3.17 16.87 -20.17
N ILE A 429 2.24 17.26 -19.29
CA ILE A 429 2.38 18.46 -18.45
C ILE A 429 3.54 18.28 -17.45
N LEU A 430 3.70 17.09 -16.87
CA LEU A 430 4.85 16.79 -16.02
C LEU A 430 6.18 16.80 -16.80
N ASP A 431 6.20 16.31 -18.04
CA ASP A 431 7.38 16.37 -18.90
C ASP A 431 7.75 17.83 -19.21
N LYS A 432 6.78 18.71 -19.48
CA LYS A 432 6.99 20.16 -19.63
C LYS A 432 7.57 20.78 -18.35
N LYS A 433 7.14 20.35 -17.16
CA LYS A 433 7.77 20.78 -15.89
C LYS A 433 9.21 20.30 -15.72
N VAL A 434 9.65 19.26 -16.43
CA VAL A 434 11.07 18.89 -16.51
C VAL A 434 11.83 19.89 -17.38
N GLU A 435 11.27 20.27 -18.53
CA GLU A 435 11.86 21.27 -19.44
C GLU A 435 11.99 22.65 -18.78
N GLU A 436 11.00 23.04 -17.97
CA GLU A 436 11.00 24.27 -17.17
C GLU A 436 11.96 24.22 -15.96
N GLY A 437 12.59 23.07 -15.68
CA GLY A 437 13.54 22.90 -14.57
C GLY A 437 12.89 22.81 -13.18
N GLU A 438 11.58 22.59 -13.10
CA GLU A 438 10.85 22.37 -11.84
C GLU A 438 10.98 20.91 -11.35
N TYR A 439 11.08 19.99 -12.30
CA TYR A 439 11.35 18.56 -12.07
C TYR A 439 12.63 18.11 -12.78
N GLN A 440 13.18 16.99 -12.33
CA GLN A 440 14.24 16.26 -13.03
C GLN A 440 13.91 14.77 -13.06
N ILE A 441 14.50 14.05 -14.01
CA ILE A 441 14.36 12.59 -14.10
C ILE A 441 15.59 11.93 -13.49
N LEU A 442 15.39 11.22 -12.38
CA LEU A 442 16.42 10.39 -11.74
C LEU A 442 16.29 8.92 -12.12
N SER A 443 17.43 8.24 -12.27
CA SER A 443 17.52 6.81 -12.59
C SER A 443 16.73 6.40 -13.83
N LYS A 444 16.56 7.34 -14.79
CA LYS A 444 15.71 7.21 -15.99
C LYS A 444 14.24 6.82 -15.70
N ARG A 445 13.77 7.00 -14.46
CA ARG A 445 12.50 6.42 -13.98
C ARG A 445 11.68 7.37 -13.11
N TYR A 446 12.30 8.18 -12.27
CA TYR A 446 11.60 8.96 -11.24
C TYR A 446 11.62 10.45 -11.54
N TYR A 447 10.46 11.06 -11.65
CA TYR A 447 10.28 12.51 -11.67
C TYR A 447 10.40 13.04 -10.25
N VAL A 448 11.45 13.82 -10.00
CA VAL A 448 11.79 14.34 -8.69
C VAL A 448 11.81 15.87 -8.74
N PRO A 449 11.17 16.57 -7.79
CA PRO A 449 11.20 18.02 -7.76
C PRO A 449 12.62 18.55 -7.55
N MET A 450 12.96 19.64 -8.23
CA MET A 450 14.26 20.28 -8.17
C MET A 450 14.42 21.21 -6.96
N LYS A 451 13.36 21.95 -6.63
CA LYS A 451 13.37 23.04 -5.64
C LYS A 451 12.42 22.75 -4.47
N ASP A 452 11.14 22.55 -4.76
CA ASP A 452 10.09 22.35 -3.76
C ASP A 452 9.91 20.85 -3.44
N PHE A 453 10.59 20.40 -2.38
CA PHE A 453 10.49 19.01 -1.91
C PHE A 453 9.15 18.66 -1.27
N ASP A 454 8.21 19.59 -1.09
CA ASP A 454 6.84 19.25 -0.72
C ASP A 454 6.04 18.71 -1.91
N ARG A 455 6.47 18.96 -3.15
CA ARG A 455 5.83 18.37 -4.35
C ARG A 455 6.06 16.87 -4.44
N PRO A 456 5.10 16.07 -4.96
CA PRO A 456 5.27 14.63 -5.03
C PRO A 456 6.41 14.19 -5.95
N VAL A 457 6.93 12.99 -5.69
CA VAL A 457 7.76 12.24 -6.64
C VAL A 457 6.83 11.35 -7.45
N PHE A 458 7.10 11.21 -8.75
CA PHE A 458 6.37 10.31 -9.63
C PHE A 458 7.29 9.26 -10.21
N ASP A 459 6.78 8.05 -10.40
CA ASP A 459 7.41 6.99 -11.17
C ASP A 459 6.79 6.97 -12.58
N LYS A 460 7.64 6.83 -13.59
CA LYS A 460 7.28 6.86 -15.01
C LYS A 460 6.19 5.85 -15.41
N TYR A 461 6.05 4.74 -14.69
CA TYR A 461 5.13 3.66 -15.03
C TYR A 461 3.94 3.57 -14.08
N VAL A 462 4.12 4.00 -12.82
CA VAL A 462 3.12 3.80 -11.77
C VAL A 462 2.50 5.10 -11.24
N GLY A 463 3.02 6.25 -11.66
CA GLY A 463 2.49 7.56 -11.26
C GLY A 463 2.97 8.01 -9.89
N ARG A 464 2.09 8.64 -9.12
CA ARG A 464 2.46 9.30 -7.85
C ARG A 464 2.98 8.30 -6.82
N LEU A 465 4.16 8.56 -6.30
CA LEU A 465 4.76 7.79 -5.21
C LEU A 465 4.32 8.32 -3.84
N SER A 466 4.05 7.40 -2.93
CA SER A 466 3.72 7.70 -1.53
C SER A 466 4.87 7.31 -0.62
N PHE A 467 5.17 8.17 0.35
CA PHE A 467 6.24 7.95 1.32
C PHE A 467 5.65 8.04 2.74
N PRO A 468 6.16 7.26 3.71
CA PRO A 468 5.65 7.29 5.09
C PRO A 468 5.93 8.62 5.78
N SER A 469 7.00 9.31 5.38
CA SER A 469 7.42 10.62 5.87
C SER A 469 8.25 11.38 4.84
N MET A 470 8.50 12.66 5.13
CA MET A 470 9.40 13.48 4.34
C MET A 470 10.85 12.97 4.38
N ILE A 471 11.28 12.36 5.48
CA ILE A 471 12.64 11.85 5.65
C ILE A 471 12.91 10.71 4.66
N GLU A 472 12.03 9.70 4.57
CA GLU A 472 12.22 8.60 3.62
C GLU A 472 12.15 9.08 2.16
N LYS A 473 11.31 10.08 1.88
CA LYS A 473 11.27 10.72 0.57
C LYS A 473 12.60 11.40 0.23
N THR A 474 13.18 12.16 1.15
CA THR A 474 14.48 12.80 0.96
C THR A 474 15.60 11.79 0.78
N GLU A 475 15.61 10.71 1.56
CA GLU A 475 16.57 9.61 1.41
C GLU A 475 16.45 8.92 0.06
N PHE A 476 15.21 8.63 -0.38
CA PHE A 476 14.93 8.08 -1.70
C PHE A 476 15.50 8.98 -2.81
N ILE A 477 15.28 10.29 -2.72
CA ILE A 477 15.80 11.26 -3.68
C ILE A 477 17.34 11.26 -3.69
N ASN A 478 17.97 11.32 -2.52
CA ASN A 478 19.42 11.37 -2.40
C ASN A 478 20.09 10.08 -2.94
N ARG A 479 19.51 8.92 -2.67
CA ARG A 479 19.97 7.63 -3.21
C ARG A 479 19.94 7.61 -4.73
N ASN A 480 18.84 8.05 -5.34
CA ASN A 480 18.69 8.10 -6.80
C ASN A 480 19.58 9.18 -7.44
N ARG A 481 19.87 10.29 -6.74
CA ARG A 481 20.87 11.29 -7.20
C ARG A 481 22.28 10.70 -7.21
N ALA A 482 22.65 9.96 -6.16
CA ALA A 482 23.95 9.29 -6.11
C ALA A 482 24.10 8.26 -7.24
N TYR A 483 23.05 7.48 -7.52
CA TYR A 483 23.02 6.55 -8.64
C TYR A 483 23.25 7.23 -9.99
N ASN A 484 22.59 8.38 -10.22
CA ASN A 484 22.78 9.16 -11.45
C ASN A 484 24.18 9.77 -11.58
N ARG A 485 24.82 10.17 -10.48
CA ARG A 485 26.20 10.73 -10.50
C ARG A 485 27.25 9.66 -10.79
N ASN A 486 27.03 8.44 -10.31
CA ASN A 486 28.00 7.35 -10.39
C ASN A 486 27.82 6.50 -11.67
N GLY A 487 27.26 7.07 -12.74
CA GLY A 487 26.89 6.43 -14.01
C GLY A 487 27.41 5.00 -14.21
N ASN A 488 26.50 4.02 -14.08
CA ASN A 488 26.72 2.57 -14.26
C ASN A 488 27.74 1.92 -13.31
N PHE A 489 27.24 1.16 -12.34
CA PHE A 489 27.80 -0.17 -12.06
C PHE A 489 26.71 -1.19 -12.37
N TRP A 490 26.71 -1.65 -13.62
CA TRP A 490 26.34 -3.02 -13.98
C TRP A 490 27.64 -3.73 -14.34
#